data_AF-A0AAX2LH72-F1
#
_entry.id   AF-A0AAX2LH72-F1
#
_cell.length_a   1.000
_cell.length_b   1.000
_cell.length_c   1.000
_cell.angle_alpha   90.00
_cell.angle_beta   90.00
_cell.angle_gamma   90.00
#
_symmetry.space_group_name_H-M   'P 1'
#
loop_
_entity.id
_entity.type
_entity.pdbx_description
1 polymer ?
#
loop_
_entity_poly.entity_id
_entity_poly.type
_entity_poly.pdbx_seq_one_letter_code
_entity_poly.pdbx_strand_id
1 'polypeptide(L)'
;MKTIIRELLVEDVKGDAEVAYTLLASEHSLFVPSKLEQASDKLILEASLDDVYDWSALETMIVEEKLRHLLNLSELFDQLSDSKFTYSFTPDNLVFNRNAEPRLIFRGIKDQVPPYQPLEPEAFVGTLKSF
;
A
#
# COMPACT_ATOMS: atom_id res chain seq x y z
N MET A 1 -9.27 -17.39 1.41
CA MET A 1 -8.12 -16.49 1.33
C MET A 1 -7.98 -15.99 -0.08
N LYS A 2 -8.23 -14.69 -0.30
CA LYS A 2 -7.90 -13.99 -1.55
C LYS A 2 -6.50 -13.42 -1.35
N THR A 3 -5.55 -13.79 -2.20
CA THR A 3 -4.19 -13.25 -2.15
C THR A 3 -3.85 -12.51 -3.44
N ILE A 4 -3.00 -11.51 -3.34
CA ILE A 4 -2.45 -10.77 -4.49
C ILE A 4 -0.94 -10.88 -4.45
N ILE A 5 -0.34 -11.14 -5.61
CA ILE A 5 1.10 -11.33 -5.76
C ILE A 5 1.70 -10.13 -6.50
N ARG A 6 2.84 -9.63 -6.00
CA ARG A 6 3.71 -8.69 -6.71
C ARG A 6 5.11 -9.26 -6.81
N GLU A 7 5.63 -9.28 -8.03
CA GLU A 7 7.03 -9.60 -8.30
C GLU A 7 7.86 -8.32 -8.37
N LEU A 8 9.05 -8.36 -7.79
CA LEU A 8 10.09 -7.33 -7.89
C LEU A 8 11.39 -7.99 -8.31
N LEU A 9 12.20 -7.33 -9.14
CA LEU A 9 13.53 -7.84 -9.44
C LEU A 9 14.47 -7.51 -8.29
N VAL A 10 15.42 -8.40 -7.99
CA VAL A 10 16.43 -8.12 -6.95
C VAL A 10 17.29 -6.91 -7.32
N GLU A 11 17.51 -6.67 -8.61
CA GLU A 11 18.22 -5.48 -9.12
C GLU A 11 17.48 -4.15 -8.91
N ASP A 12 16.16 -4.18 -8.69
CA ASP A 12 15.38 -2.98 -8.33
C ASP A 12 15.63 -2.54 -6.88
N VAL A 13 16.26 -3.40 -6.07
CA VAL A 13 16.56 -3.10 -4.67
C VAL A 13 17.89 -2.38 -4.60
N LYS A 14 17.85 -1.13 -4.15
CA LYS A 14 19.02 -0.25 -4.01
C LYS A 14 19.47 -0.20 -2.56
N GLY A 15 20.77 0.01 -2.36
CA GLY A 15 21.34 0.16 -1.03
C GLY A 15 21.40 -1.15 -0.26
N ASP A 16 20.98 -1.12 1.01
CA ASP A 16 21.06 -2.28 1.91
C ASP A 16 19.85 -3.21 1.72
N ALA A 17 20.09 -4.34 1.06
CA ALA A 17 19.07 -5.33 0.75
C ALA A 17 18.48 -5.99 2.01
N GLU A 18 19.29 -6.20 3.06
CA GLU A 18 18.81 -6.85 4.29
C GLU A 18 17.81 -5.95 5.01
N VAL A 19 18.10 -4.65 5.08
CA VAL A 19 17.18 -3.64 5.62
C VAL A 19 15.91 -3.56 4.78
N ALA A 20 16.04 -3.51 3.44
CA ALA A 20 14.89 -3.45 2.54
C ALA A 20 13.95 -4.65 2.73
N TYR A 21 14.51 -5.87 2.79
CA TYR A 21 13.72 -7.11 2.90
C TYR A 21 13.04 -7.20 4.25
N THR A 22 13.74 -6.80 5.32
CA THR A 22 13.16 -6.74 6.66
C THR A 22 11.97 -5.79 6.71
N LEU A 23 12.08 -4.60 6.10
CA LEU A 23 10.99 -3.64 6.06
C LEU A 23 9.81 -4.12 5.19
N LEU A 24 10.08 -4.77 4.06
CA LEU A 24 9.05 -5.36 3.20
C LEU A 24 8.28 -6.49 3.89
N ALA A 25 8.97 -7.33 4.68
CA ALA A 25 8.37 -8.42 5.42
C ALA A 25 7.73 -7.99 6.76
N SER A 26 7.98 -6.76 7.22
CA SER A 26 7.49 -6.28 8.51
C SER A 26 5.97 -6.15 8.56
N GLU A 27 5.35 -6.62 9.64
CA GLU A 27 3.95 -6.33 9.92
C GLU A 27 3.78 -4.85 10.28
N HIS A 28 2.75 -4.22 9.70
CA HIS A 28 2.47 -2.82 9.94
C HIS A 28 0.97 -2.54 9.74
N SER A 29 0.36 -1.77 10.63
CA SER A 29 -1.11 -1.57 10.69
C SER A 29 -1.71 -0.97 9.41
N LEU A 30 -0.95 -0.11 8.73
CA LEU A 30 -1.34 0.58 7.49
C LEU A 30 -1.26 -0.29 6.23
N PHE A 31 -0.76 -1.52 6.36
CA PHE A 31 -0.62 -2.46 5.26
C PHE A 31 -1.40 -3.73 5.56
N VAL A 32 -1.75 -4.46 4.51
CA VAL A 32 -2.23 -5.83 4.67
C VAL A 32 -1.07 -6.76 5.05
N PRO A 33 -1.32 -7.86 5.77
CA PRO A 33 -0.29 -8.86 6.03
C PRO A 33 0.30 -9.37 4.72
N SER A 34 1.63 -9.40 4.63
CA SER A 34 2.36 -9.80 3.43
C SER A 34 3.49 -10.75 3.77
N LYS A 35 3.69 -11.77 2.95
CA LYS A 35 4.86 -12.65 3.01
C LYS A 35 5.84 -12.26 1.90
N LEU A 36 7.12 -12.28 2.23
CA LEU A 36 8.21 -12.07 1.29
C LEU A 36 8.91 -13.41 1.06
N GLU A 37 8.95 -13.86 -0.20
CA GLU A 37 9.75 -15.00 -0.63
C GLU A 37 10.85 -14.51 -1.58
N GLN A 38 12.07 -15.01 -1.39
CA GLN A 38 13.19 -14.69 -2.26
C GLN A 38 13.45 -15.86 -3.22
N ALA A 39 13.44 -15.55 -4.52
CA ALA A 39 13.95 -16.41 -5.58
C ALA A 39 15.33 -15.88 -6.05
N SER A 40 15.96 -16.57 -7.00
CA SER A 40 17.32 -16.27 -7.47
C SER A 40 17.52 -14.83 -7.94
N ASP A 41 16.55 -14.28 -8.67
CA ASP A 41 16.60 -12.99 -9.36
C ASP A 41 15.39 -12.10 -9.01
N LYS A 42 14.48 -12.60 -8.17
CA LYS A 42 13.20 -11.97 -7.86
C LYS A 42 12.84 -12.04 -6.39
N LEU A 43 12.03 -11.09 -5.97
CA LEU A 43 11.29 -11.08 -4.73
C LEU A 43 9.81 -11.23 -5.03
N ILE A 44 9.15 -12.12 -4.31
CA ILE A 44 7.72 -12.39 -4.43
C ILE A 44 7.07 -11.90 -3.15
N LEU A 45 6.20 -10.89 -3.28
CA LEU A 45 5.36 -10.38 -2.19
C LEU A 45 3.96 -10.95 -2.35
N GLU A 46 3.53 -11.77 -1.39
CA GLU A 46 2.17 -12.30 -1.33
C GLU A 46 1.38 -11.56 -0.24
N ALA A 47 0.42 -10.75 -0.64
CA ALA A 47 -0.45 -9.99 0.25
C ALA A 47 -1.76 -10.74 0.53
N SER A 48 -2.15 -10.88 1.81
CA SER A 48 -3.42 -11.50 2.20
C SER A 48 -4.54 -10.46 2.33
N LEU A 49 -5.65 -10.67 1.61
CA LEU A 49 -6.82 -9.81 1.63
C LEU A 49 -7.96 -10.40 2.47
N ASP A 50 -7.64 -11.01 3.60
CA ASP A 50 -8.64 -11.51 4.54
C ASP A 50 -9.30 -10.33 5.30
N ASP A 51 -10.62 -10.40 5.48
CA ASP A 51 -11.43 -9.42 6.22
C ASP A 51 -11.37 -7.96 5.73
N VAL A 52 -10.97 -7.76 4.47
CA VAL A 52 -10.98 -6.47 3.78
C VAL A 52 -11.85 -6.51 2.53
N TYR A 53 -12.31 -5.34 2.07
CA TYR A 53 -12.95 -5.16 0.77
C TYR A 53 -12.14 -4.20 -0.09
N ASP A 54 -12.19 -4.41 -1.40
CA ASP A 54 -11.49 -3.57 -2.37
C ASP A 54 -12.30 -2.32 -2.75
N TRP A 55 -11.67 -1.45 -3.53
CA TRP A 55 -12.24 -0.17 -3.94
C TRP A 55 -13.61 -0.29 -4.61
N SER A 56 -13.88 -1.38 -5.35
CA SER A 56 -15.13 -1.54 -6.10
C SER A 56 -16.38 -1.51 -5.21
N ALA A 57 -16.24 -1.89 -3.94
CA ALA A 57 -17.34 -1.83 -2.98
C ALA A 57 -17.85 -0.40 -2.77
N LEU A 58 -16.97 0.61 -2.86
CA LEU A 58 -17.33 2.01 -2.64
C LEU A 58 -18.32 2.50 -3.69
N GLU A 59 -18.27 2.00 -4.93
CA GLU A 59 -19.13 2.48 -6.04
C GLU A 59 -20.62 2.41 -5.68
N THR A 60 -21.00 1.36 -4.95
CA THR A 60 -22.38 1.07 -4.54
C THR A 60 -22.80 1.72 -3.22
N MET A 61 -21.87 2.33 -2.48
CA MET A 61 -22.14 2.94 -1.18
C MET A 61 -22.86 4.28 -1.29
N ILE A 62 -23.56 4.65 -0.22
CA ILE A 62 -24.13 5.98 -0.04
C ILE A 62 -23.02 7.05 0.06
N VAL A 63 -23.38 8.31 -0.16
CA VAL A 63 -22.43 9.42 -0.23
C VAL A 63 -21.67 9.60 1.08
N GLU A 64 -22.36 9.48 2.21
CA GLU A 64 -21.79 9.63 3.55
C GLU A 64 -20.68 8.60 3.80
N GLU A 65 -20.91 7.36 3.37
CA GLU A 65 -19.92 6.29 3.46
C GLU A 65 -18.74 6.56 2.53
N LYS A 66 -18.98 6.95 1.27
CA LYS A 66 -17.88 7.34 0.36
C LYS A 66 -17.01 8.45 0.95
N LEU A 67 -17.63 9.50 1.48
CA LEU A 67 -16.93 10.61 2.14
C LEU A 67 -16.13 10.15 3.36
N ARG A 68 -16.68 9.23 4.16
CA ARG A 68 -15.98 8.62 5.31
C ARG A 68 -14.69 7.91 4.87
N HIS A 69 -14.72 7.18 3.75
CA HIS A 69 -13.53 6.52 3.23
C HIS A 69 -12.49 7.53 2.74
N LEU A 70 -12.93 8.56 2.00
CA LEU A 70 -12.03 9.61 1.51
C LEU A 70 -11.35 10.37 2.66
N LEU A 71 -12.07 10.64 3.75
CA LEU A 71 -11.48 11.23 4.97
C LEU A 71 -10.46 10.29 5.63
N ASN A 72 -10.74 8.99 5.71
CA ASN A 72 -9.77 8.05 6.27
C ASN A 72 -8.50 7.91 5.41
N LEU A 73 -8.58 8.18 4.10
CA LEU A 73 -7.39 8.21 3.23
C LEU A 73 -6.46 9.39 3.54
N SER A 74 -6.96 10.53 4.04
CA SER A 74 -6.07 11.62 4.44
C SER A 74 -5.26 11.27 5.69
N GLU A 75 -5.87 10.57 6.64
CA GLU A 75 -5.17 10.08 7.83
C GLU A 75 -4.07 9.07 7.45
N LEU A 76 -4.33 8.16 6.50
CA LEU A 76 -3.31 7.26 5.95
C LEU A 76 -2.13 8.03 5.33
N PHE A 77 -2.43 9.09 4.55
CA PHE A 77 -1.41 9.93 3.93
C PHE A 77 -0.52 10.60 4.98
N ASP A 78 -1.13 11.22 5.99
CA ASP A 78 -0.41 11.91 7.06
C ASP A 78 0.50 10.94 7.83
N GLN A 79 0.01 9.76 8.21
CA GLN A 79 0.81 8.77 8.94
C GLN A 79 2.00 8.20 8.13
N LEU A 80 1.92 8.17 6.80
CA LEU A 80 2.99 7.66 5.94
C LEU A 80 3.99 8.73 5.51
N SER A 81 3.63 10.01 5.60
CA SER A 81 4.44 11.15 5.13
C SER A 81 5.85 11.21 5.73
N ASP A 82 5.99 10.90 7.02
CA ASP A 82 7.26 10.87 7.76
C ASP A 82 7.87 9.46 7.89
N SER A 83 7.29 8.46 7.21
CA SER A 83 7.72 7.07 7.32
C SER A 83 8.83 6.71 6.31
N LYS A 84 9.46 5.54 6.50
CA LYS A 84 10.37 4.95 5.50
C LYS A 84 9.63 4.28 4.35
N PHE A 85 8.31 4.11 4.48
CA PHE A 85 7.48 3.43 3.49
C PHE A 85 7.01 4.42 2.44
N THR A 86 6.92 3.92 1.21
CA THR A 86 6.36 4.62 0.06
C THR A 86 5.28 3.74 -0.56
N TYR A 87 4.45 4.29 -1.43
CA TYR A 87 3.35 3.55 -2.00
C TYR A 87 2.81 4.20 -3.27
N SER A 88 2.16 3.39 -4.09
CA SER A 88 1.33 3.90 -5.19
C SER A 88 -0.07 4.15 -4.65
N PHE A 89 -0.56 5.38 -4.79
CA PHE A 89 -1.91 5.75 -4.37
C PHE A 89 -2.89 5.55 -5.54
N THR A 90 -3.34 4.31 -5.70
CA THR A 90 -4.27 3.89 -6.75
C THR A 90 -5.34 2.97 -6.17
N PRO A 91 -6.53 2.90 -6.78
CA PRO A 91 -7.61 1.99 -6.34
C PRO A 91 -7.15 0.53 -6.18
N ASP A 92 -6.30 0.04 -7.09
CA ASP A 92 -5.81 -1.34 -7.08
C ASP A 92 -4.85 -1.65 -5.93
N ASN A 93 -4.26 -0.63 -5.31
CA ASN A 93 -3.36 -0.78 -4.17
C ASN A 93 -4.04 -0.45 -2.83
N LEU A 94 -5.35 -0.17 -2.84
CA LEU A 94 -6.14 0.24 -1.69
C LEU A 94 -7.22 -0.79 -1.38
N VAL A 95 -7.30 -1.16 -0.11
CA VAL A 95 -8.40 -1.94 0.45
C VAL A 95 -8.84 -1.31 1.76
N PHE A 96 -10.01 -1.70 2.25
CA PHE A 96 -10.57 -1.16 3.49
C PHE A 96 -11.01 -2.29 4.40
N ASN A 97 -10.81 -2.12 5.70
CA ASN A 97 -11.39 -3.04 6.68
C ASN A 97 -12.86 -2.71 6.97
N ARG A 98 -13.51 -3.50 7.82
CA ARG A 98 -14.92 -3.31 8.21
C ARG A 98 -15.22 -1.94 8.86
N ASN A 99 -14.22 -1.22 9.34
CA ASN A 99 -14.34 0.13 9.89
C ASN A 99 -14.06 1.24 8.85
N ALA A 100 -13.93 0.89 7.57
CA ALA A 100 -13.44 1.73 6.47
C ALA A 100 -12.07 2.37 6.70
N GLU A 101 -11.24 1.77 7.56
CA GLU A 101 -9.85 2.19 7.66
C GLU A 101 -9.11 1.64 6.45
N PRO A 102 -8.42 2.49 5.67
CA PRO A 102 -7.71 2.06 4.49
C PRO A 102 -6.45 1.29 4.88
N ARG A 103 -6.08 0.33 4.02
CA ARG A 103 -4.82 -0.39 4.06
C ARG A 103 -4.26 -0.46 2.66
N LEU A 104 -2.94 -0.37 2.57
CA LEU A 104 -2.20 -0.54 1.32
C LEU A 104 -1.85 -2.02 1.12
N ILE A 105 -1.97 -2.49 -0.12
CA ILE A 105 -1.64 -3.87 -0.47
C ILE A 105 -0.11 -4.03 -0.56
N PHE A 106 0.54 -3.17 -1.34
CA PHE A 106 1.98 -3.15 -1.52
C PHE A 106 2.60 -1.82 -1.13
N ARG A 107 3.85 -1.92 -0.68
CA ARG A 107 4.70 -0.80 -0.26
C ARG A 107 6.00 -0.80 -1.04
N GLY A 108 6.59 0.37 -1.18
CA GLY A 108 8.01 0.56 -1.47
C GLY A 108 8.74 0.99 -0.21
N ILE A 109 10.05 1.21 -0.36
CA ILE A 109 10.95 1.69 0.69
C ILE A 109 11.71 2.88 0.12
N LYS A 110 11.68 4.01 0.82
CA LYS A 110 12.30 5.25 0.37
C LYS A 110 13.75 5.03 -0.07
N ASP A 111 14.05 5.47 -1.29
CA ASP A 111 15.35 5.34 -1.96
C ASP A 111 15.88 3.90 -2.18
N GLN A 112 15.15 2.86 -1.76
CA GLN A 112 15.59 1.46 -1.84
C GLN A 112 14.71 0.57 -2.70
N VAL A 113 13.38 0.65 -2.60
CA VAL A 113 12.45 -0.26 -3.29
C VAL A 113 11.32 0.55 -3.93
N PRO A 114 10.94 0.28 -5.19
CA PRO A 114 9.91 1.06 -5.86
C PRO A 114 8.52 0.94 -5.21
N PRO A 115 7.75 2.04 -5.10
CA PRO A 115 8.09 3.39 -5.55
C PRO A 115 9.21 4.04 -4.71
N TYR A 116 10.25 4.58 -5.33
CA TYR A 116 11.44 5.03 -4.55
C TYR A 116 11.19 6.32 -3.77
N GLN A 117 10.28 7.16 -4.26
CA GLN A 117 9.98 8.46 -3.68
C GLN A 117 8.63 8.43 -2.99
N PRO A 118 8.45 9.23 -1.92
CA PRO A 118 7.15 9.40 -1.28
C PRO A 118 6.14 10.04 -2.24
N LEU A 119 4.87 9.87 -1.93
CA LEU A 119 3.80 10.57 -2.64
C LEU A 119 3.79 12.04 -2.22
N GLU A 120 3.89 12.94 -3.20
CA GLU A 120 3.83 14.38 -2.94
C GLU A 120 2.39 14.83 -2.57
N PRO A 121 2.23 15.82 -1.68
CA PRO A 121 0.91 16.30 -1.25
C PRO A 121 0.01 16.75 -2.40
N GLU A 122 0.55 17.45 -3.40
CA GLU A 122 -0.21 17.91 -4.57
C GLU A 122 -0.72 16.73 -5.41
N ALA A 123 0.10 15.69 -5.55
CA ALA A 123 -0.28 14.47 -6.26
C ALA A 123 -1.38 13.72 -5.50
N PHE A 124 -1.25 13.60 -4.17
CA PHE A 124 -2.26 13.00 -3.31
C PHE A 124 -3.62 13.71 -3.46
N VAL A 125 -3.65 15.04 -3.32
CA VAL A 125 -4.87 15.84 -3.44
C VAL A 125 -5.45 15.75 -4.87
N GLY A 126 -4.58 15.73 -5.89
CA GLY A 126 -4.99 15.53 -7.28
C GLY A 126 -5.72 14.21 -7.49
N THR A 127 -5.14 13.12 -6.98
CA THR A 127 -5.74 11.78 -7.06
C THR A 127 -7.04 11.70 -6.26
N LEU A 128 -7.09 12.24 -5.02
CA LEU A 128 -8.28 12.22 -4.19
C LEU A 128 -9.47 12.95 -4.84
N LYS A 129 -9.21 14.01 -5.61
CA LYS A 129 -10.24 14.75 -6.38
C LYS A 129 -10.71 14.02 -7.63
N SER A 130 -9.91 13.06 -8.12
CA SER A 130 -10.24 12.27 -9.31
C SER A 130 -11.05 11.00 -9.00
N PHE A 131 -11.08 10.62 -7.72
CA PHE A 131 -11.95 9.58 -7.18
C PHE A 131 -13.38 10.07 -7.06
#